data_AF-A0A0D8XZK5-F1
#
_entry.id   AF-A0A0D8XZK5-F1
#
_cell.length_a   1.000
_cell.length_b   1.000
_cell.length_c   1.000
_cell.angle_alpha   90.00
_cell.angle_beta   90.00
_cell.angle_gamma   90.00
#
_symmetry.space_group_name_H-M   'P 1'
#
loop_
_entity.id
_entity.type
_entity.pdbx_description
1 polymer ?
#
loop_
_entity_poly.entity_id
_entity_poly.type
_entity_poly.pdbx_seq_one_letter_code
_entity_poly.pdbx_strand_id
1 'polypeptide(L)'
;MRIDEDRSTAALAHIEKMAKLFSDRELQTMRNELTERERWTAFYRIWCLKESVLKATGIGLVNDLQNYDFHTGAEKHRPGCYITSTKWYRNGIRQQNWSFEESFINEDHCVAVARVQPISSLMVENRKDEAKNLFSLISFENLLNGSTVLSELEDGGIKEYEEYATKPTKPF
;
A
#
# COMPACT_ATOMS: atom_id res chain seq x y z
N MET A 1 -2.48 0.23 -3.63
CA MET A 1 -2.16 1.00 -4.85
C MET A 1 -2.56 0.18 -6.06
N ARG A 2 -3.07 0.84 -7.11
CA ARG A 2 -3.40 0.18 -8.39
C ARG A 2 -2.15 0.12 -9.25
N ILE A 3 -1.87 -1.06 -9.80
CA ILE A 3 -0.86 -1.31 -10.82
C ILE A 3 -1.46 -0.85 -12.14
N ASP A 4 -0.87 0.18 -12.72
CA ASP A 4 -1.33 0.80 -13.95
C ASP A 4 -0.25 0.64 -15.01
N GLU A 5 -0.45 -0.34 -15.90
CA GLU A 5 0.45 -0.65 -17.02
C GLU A 5 0.26 0.31 -18.20
N ASP A 6 -0.91 0.95 -18.31
CA ASP A 6 -1.25 1.85 -19.41
C ASP A 6 -0.68 3.27 -19.21
N ARG A 7 0.20 3.44 -18.21
CA ARG A 7 0.93 4.70 -18.03
C ARG A 7 1.69 5.04 -19.30
N SER A 8 1.61 6.31 -19.69
CA SER A 8 2.35 6.86 -20.84
C SER A 8 3.87 6.73 -20.74
N THR A 9 4.41 6.37 -19.57
CA THR A 9 5.83 6.19 -19.32
C THR A 9 6.14 4.76 -18.90
N ALA A 10 7.16 4.15 -19.51
CA ALA A 10 7.65 2.82 -19.14
C ALA A 10 8.06 2.74 -17.66
N ALA A 11 7.91 1.56 -17.05
CA ALA A 11 8.18 1.33 -15.62
C ALA A 11 9.57 1.82 -15.17
N LEU A 12 10.62 1.50 -15.94
CA LEU A 12 11.99 1.92 -15.62
C LEU A 12 12.14 3.44 -15.59
N ALA A 13 11.60 4.14 -16.58
CA ALA A 13 11.67 5.60 -16.61
C ALA A 13 10.96 6.23 -15.40
N HIS A 14 9.85 5.62 -14.95
CA HIS A 14 9.16 6.05 -13.75
C HIS A 14 9.97 5.80 -12.47
N ILE A 15 10.58 4.62 -12.35
CA ILE A 15 11.47 4.26 -11.24
C ILE A 15 12.63 5.27 -11.15
N GLU A 16 13.27 5.62 -12.26
CA GLU A 16 14.36 6.60 -12.27
C GLU A 16 13.89 7.99 -11.85
N LYS A 17 12.71 8.43 -12.32
CA LYS A 17 12.13 9.72 -11.91
C LYS A 17 11.90 9.80 -10.40
N MET A 18 11.54 8.68 -9.77
CA MET A 18 11.22 8.61 -8.34
C MET A 18 12.37 8.05 -7.49
N ALA A 19 13.56 7.84 -8.06
CA ALA A 19 14.65 7.11 -7.43
C ALA A 19 15.05 7.65 -6.05
N LYS A 20 14.95 8.98 -5.84
CA LYS A 20 15.28 9.65 -4.57
C LYS A 20 14.39 9.24 -3.39
N LEU A 21 13.29 8.53 -3.62
CA LEU A 21 12.36 8.08 -2.59
C LEU A 21 12.65 6.64 -2.11
N PHE A 22 13.60 5.96 -2.75
CA PHE A 22 13.89 4.55 -2.53
C PHE A 22 15.36 4.34 -2.14
N SER A 23 15.62 3.27 -1.40
CA SER A 23 16.97 2.83 -1.10
C SER A 23 17.63 2.22 -2.36
N ASP A 24 18.96 2.16 -2.39
CA ASP A 24 19.68 1.54 -3.51
C ASP A 24 19.31 0.06 -3.69
N ARG A 25 19.04 -0.64 -2.58
CA ARG A 25 18.59 -2.03 -2.59
C ARG A 25 17.21 -2.17 -3.22
N GLU A 26 16.26 -1.34 -2.82
CA GLU A 26 14.91 -1.31 -3.38
C GLU A 26 14.95 -1.01 -4.88
N LEU A 27 15.76 -0.04 -5.30
CA LEU A 27 16.00 0.29 -6.70
C LEU A 27 16.59 -0.87 -7.48
N GLN A 28 17.58 -1.56 -6.92
CA GLN A 28 18.15 -2.74 -7.53
C GLN A 28 17.11 -3.85 -7.72
N THR A 29 16.28 -4.12 -6.71
CA THR A 29 15.17 -5.08 -6.81
C THR A 29 14.23 -4.70 -7.94
N MET A 30 13.74 -3.46 -7.99
CA MET A 30 12.81 -3.02 -9.03
C MET A 30 13.41 -3.07 -10.44
N ARG A 31 14.68 -2.68 -10.60
CA ARG A 31 15.36 -2.64 -11.91
C ARG A 31 15.63 -4.04 -12.48
N ASN A 32 15.88 -5.01 -11.61
CA ASN A 32 16.26 -6.37 -11.99
C ASN A 32 15.09 -7.26 -12.43
N GLU A 33 13.84 -6.81 -12.25
CA GLU A 33 12.68 -7.55 -12.74
C GLU A 33 12.69 -7.68 -14.27
N LEU A 34 12.18 -8.81 -14.76
CA LEU A 34 12.33 -9.22 -16.16
C LEU A 34 11.30 -8.51 -17.05
N THR A 35 10.04 -8.51 -16.63
CA THR A 35 8.92 -7.93 -17.38
C THR A 35 8.53 -6.55 -16.88
N GLU A 36 7.86 -5.76 -17.73
CA GLU A 36 7.35 -4.44 -17.34
C GLU A 36 6.32 -4.52 -16.21
N ARG A 37 5.40 -5.49 -16.27
CA ARG A 37 4.44 -5.75 -15.19
C ARG A 37 5.13 -6.08 -13.86
N GLU A 38 6.17 -6.90 -13.87
CA GLU A 38 6.92 -7.23 -12.65
C GLU A 38 7.63 -6.00 -12.07
N ARG A 39 8.22 -5.13 -12.92
CA ARG A 39 8.80 -3.85 -12.48
C ARG A 39 7.76 -2.95 -11.82
N TRP A 40 6.60 -2.78 -12.44
CA TRP A 40 5.49 -2.02 -11.85
C TRP A 40 5.01 -2.65 -10.54
N THR A 41 4.90 -3.97 -10.50
CA THR A 41 4.48 -4.70 -9.30
C THR A 41 5.47 -4.48 -8.16
N ALA A 42 6.78 -4.57 -8.42
CA ALA A 42 7.83 -4.33 -7.44
C ALA A 42 7.81 -2.87 -6.93
N PHE A 43 7.65 -1.91 -7.85
CA PHE A 43 7.51 -0.50 -7.51
C PHE A 43 6.32 -0.23 -6.58
N TYR A 44 5.11 -0.65 -6.98
CA TYR A 44 3.91 -0.41 -6.18
C TYR A 44 3.89 -1.19 -4.87
N ARG A 45 4.54 -2.37 -4.82
CA ARG A 45 4.74 -3.14 -3.58
C ARG A 45 5.52 -2.31 -2.56
N ILE A 46 6.70 -1.83 -2.93
CA ILE A 46 7.57 -1.04 -2.04
C ILE A 46 6.92 0.30 -1.70
N TRP A 47 6.26 0.93 -2.66
CA TRP A 47 5.54 2.18 -2.44
C TRP A 47 4.39 2.01 -1.42
N CYS A 48 3.58 0.95 -1.55
CA CYS A 48 2.55 0.60 -0.58
C CYS A 48 3.13 0.42 0.84
N LEU A 49 4.26 -0.27 0.95
CA LEU A 49 4.94 -0.49 2.22
C LEU A 49 5.39 0.82 2.87
N LYS A 50 6.08 1.69 2.14
CA LYS A 50 6.49 3.02 2.64
C LYS A 50 5.28 3.84 3.10
N GLU A 51 4.26 3.95 2.26
CA GLU A 51 3.01 4.67 2.56
C GLU A 51 2.30 4.11 3.80
N SER A 52 2.30 2.79 3.99
CA SER A 52 1.67 2.17 5.16
C SER A 52 2.34 2.60 6.47
N VAL A 53 3.67 2.75 6.48
CA VAL A 53 4.41 3.27 7.65
C VAL A 53 4.16 4.76 7.85
N LEU A 54 4.17 5.57 6.78
CA LEU A 54 3.88 7.00 6.88
C LEU A 54 2.50 7.25 7.50
N LYS A 55 1.50 6.46 7.08
CA LYS A 55 0.13 6.52 7.61
C LYS A 55 0.05 6.04 9.06
N ALA A 56 0.71 4.92 9.39
CA ALA A 56 0.71 4.38 10.75
C ALA A 56 1.41 5.32 11.75
N THR A 57 2.41 6.08 11.30
CA THR A 57 3.14 7.04 12.15
C THR A 57 2.53 8.43 12.17
N GLY A 58 1.68 8.78 11.18
CA GLY A 58 1.06 10.10 11.07
C GLY A 58 2.02 11.23 10.67
N ILE A 59 3.25 10.91 10.24
CA ILE A 59 4.30 11.91 9.95
C ILE A 59 4.07 12.62 8.61
N GLY A 60 3.28 12.03 7.70
CA GLY A 60 3.05 12.57 6.36
C GLY A 60 4.26 12.39 5.43
N LEU A 61 4.38 13.23 4.40
CA LEU A 61 5.49 13.16 3.44
C LEU A 61 6.81 13.60 4.08
N VAL A 62 7.70 12.64 4.31
CA VAL A 62 9.04 12.89 4.86
C VAL A 62 10.01 13.18 3.72
N ASN A 63 10.86 14.19 3.88
CA ASN A 63 11.89 14.56 2.90
C ASN A 63 12.94 13.46 2.63
N ASP A 64 12.95 12.39 3.42
CA ASP A 64 14.01 11.39 3.44
C ASP A 64 13.46 9.96 3.50
N LEU A 65 12.59 9.64 2.54
CA LEU A 65 12.03 8.29 2.35
C LEU A 65 13.07 7.28 1.86
N GLN A 66 14.21 7.74 1.35
CA GLN A 66 15.33 6.88 0.98
C GLN A 66 15.89 6.10 2.18
N ASN A 67 15.81 6.69 3.37
CA ASN A 67 16.24 6.06 4.61
C ASN A 67 15.30 4.95 5.13
N TYR A 68 14.15 4.76 4.49
CA TYR A 68 13.21 3.68 4.80
C TYR A 68 13.51 2.53 3.85
N ASP A 69 14.14 1.47 4.32
CA ASP A 69 14.59 0.37 3.46
C ASP A 69 13.78 -0.89 3.77
N PHE A 70 12.98 -1.33 2.80
CA PHE A 70 12.15 -2.53 2.90
C PHE A 70 12.86 -3.74 2.27
N HIS A 71 13.03 -4.77 3.08
CA HIS A 71 13.58 -6.05 2.65
C HIS A 71 12.43 -7.03 2.48
N THR A 72 11.97 -7.15 1.24
CA THR A 72 10.97 -8.15 0.84
C THR A 72 11.63 -9.52 0.70
N GLY A 73 10.95 -10.59 1.10
CA GLY A 73 11.44 -11.95 0.89
C GLY A 73 11.34 -12.41 -0.58
N ALA A 74 11.68 -13.68 -0.83
CA ALA A 74 11.68 -14.29 -2.16
C ALA A 74 10.26 -14.64 -2.68
N GLU A 75 9.23 -14.40 -1.87
CA GLU A 75 7.84 -14.67 -2.23
C GLU A 75 7.38 -13.78 -3.39
N LYS A 76 6.74 -14.41 -4.38
CA LYS A 76 6.14 -13.69 -5.50
C LYS A 76 4.93 -12.88 -5.05
N HIS A 77 5.01 -11.56 -5.23
CA HIS A 77 3.93 -10.64 -4.93
C HIS A 77 2.95 -10.59 -6.12
N ARG A 78 1.90 -11.41 -6.05
CA ARG A 78 0.91 -11.60 -7.12
C ARG A 78 -0.49 -11.81 -6.51
N PRO A 79 -1.57 -11.67 -7.29
CA PRO A 79 -2.93 -11.89 -6.79
C PRO A 79 -3.07 -13.20 -5.99
N GLY A 80 -3.72 -13.11 -4.82
CA GLY A 80 -3.89 -14.21 -3.87
C GLY A 80 -2.73 -14.43 -2.88
N CYS A 81 -1.67 -13.61 -2.93
CA CYS A 81 -0.59 -13.69 -1.94
C CYS A 81 -1.03 -13.16 -0.56
N TYR A 82 -0.41 -13.71 0.49
CA TYR A 82 -0.43 -13.17 1.85
C TYR A 82 0.99 -13.30 2.40
N ILE A 83 1.74 -12.20 2.42
CA ILE A 83 3.16 -12.18 2.77
C ILE A 83 3.36 -11.41 4.07
N THR A 84 4.06 -12.01 5.02
CA THR A 84 4.36 -11.42 6.33
C THR A 84 5.85 -11.39 6.68
N SER A 85 6.69 -11.83 5.74
CA SER A 85 8.14 -11.94 5.92
C SER A 85 8.91 -10.62 5.74
N THR A 86 8.25 -9.59 5.22
CA THR A 86 8.86 -8.30 4.91
C THR A 86 9.38 -7.61 6.17
N LYS A 87 10.61 -7.10 6.08
CA LYS A 87 11.30 -6.41 7.17
C LYS A 87 11.54 -4.97 6.77
N TRP A 88 11.47 -4.07 7.76
CA TRP A 88 11.75 -2.66 7.56
C TRP A 88 12.98 -2.23 8.36
N TYR A 89 13.83 -1.44 7.71
CA TYR A 89 14.99 -0.79 8.30
C TYR A 89 14.87 0.71 8.13
N ARG A 90 15.29 1.46 9.15
CA ARG A 90 15.40 2.92 9.10
C ARG A 90 16.82 3.32 9.44
N ASN A 91 17.50 4.04 8.55
CA ASN A 91 18.93 4.39 8.70
C ASN A 91 19.80 3.14 8.95
N GLY A 92 19.50 2.03 8.28
CA GLY A 92 20.18 0.74 8.47
C GLY A 92 19.82 -0.03 9.76
N ILE A 93 18.96 0.52 10.63
CA ILE A 93 18.55 -0.12 11.89
C ILE A 93 17.23 -0.86 11.69
N ARG A 94 17.20 -2.16 12.02
CA ARG A 94 16.00 -2.99 11.90
C ARG A 94 14.92 -2.54 12.87
N GLN A 95 13.72 -2.29 12.35
CA GLN A 95 12.55 -1.91 13.14
C GLN A 95 11.80 -3.18 13.58
N GLN A 96 12.27 -3.82 14.67
CA GLN A 96 11.79 -5.15 15.10
C GLN A 96 10.34 -5.18 15.57
N ASN A 97 9.84 -4.09 16.12
CA ASN A 97 8.47 -3.95 16.60
C ASN A 97 7.47 -3.67 15.46
N TRP A 98 7.87 -3.82 14.20
CA TRP A 98 6.98 -3.63 13.05
C TRP A 98 6.75 -4.96 12.33
N SER A 99 5.50 -5.21 12.00
CA SER A 99 5.07 -6.30 11.13
C SER A 99 4.30 -5.77 9.94
N PHE A 100 4.43 -6.45 8.81
CA PHE A 100 3.79 -6.09 7.56
C PHE A 100 2.94 -7.25 7.06
N GLU A 101 1.79 -6.94 6.49
CA GLU A 101 0.97 -7.89 5.74
C GLU A 101 0.81 -7.35 4.33
N GLU A 102 1.24 -8.10 3.32
CA GLU A 102 1.15 -7.74 1.91
C GLU A 102 0.18 -8.68 1.19
N SER A 103 -0.75 -8.12 0.44
CA SER A 103 -1.74 -8.90 -0.31
C SER A 103 -2.28 -8.11 -1.51
N PHE A 104 -3.25 -8.71 -2.19
CA PHE A 104 -4.00 -8.09 -3.27
C PHE A 104 -5.50 -8.17 -2.96
N ILE A 105 -6.23 -7.09 -3.22
CA ILE A 105 -7.71 -7.10 -3.09
C ILE A 105 -8.40 -7.56 -4.39
N ASN A 106 -7.69 -7.53 -5.52
CA ASN A 106 -8.11 -8.01 -6.84
C ASN A 106 -6.86 -8.24 -7.73
N GLU A 107 -6.98 -8.24 -9.06
CA GLU A 107 -5.87 -8.56 -9.96
C GLU A 107 -4.79 -7.46 -10.09
N ASP A 108 -5.15 -6.21 -9.84
CA ASP A 108 -4.31 -5.04 -10.11
C ASP A 108 -4.14 -4.13 -8.89
N HIS A 109 -4.77 -4.40 -7.75
CA HIS A 109 -4.64 -3.59 -6.54
C HIS A 109 -3.89 -4.33 -5.45
N CYS A 110 -2.63 -3.94 -5.25
CA CYS A 110 -1.85 -4.39 -4.10
C CYS A 110 -2.14 -3.55 -2.86
N VAL A 111 -2.01 -4.17 -1.69
CA VAL A 111 -2.23 -3.54 -0.39
C VAL A 111 -1.15 -3.98 0.59
N ALA A 112 -0.75 -3.05 1.46
CA ALA A 112 0.15 -3.33 2.57
C ALA A 112 -0.45 -2.78 3.86
N VAL A 113 -0.40 -3.58 4.92
CA VAL A 113 -0.79 -3.19 6.27
C VAL A 113 0.45 -3.19 7.14
N ALA A 114 0.80 -2.03 7.71
CA ALA A 114 1.85 -1.93 8.70
C ALA A 114 1.23 -1.91 10.10
N ARG A 115 1.78 -2.71 11.03
CA ARG A 115 1.36 -2.75 12.42
C ARG A 115 2.56 -2.61 13.35
N VAL A 116 2.38 -1.80 14.38
CA VAL A 116 3.32 -1.74 15.51
C VAL A 116 2.91 -2.80 16.51
N GLN A 117 3.82 -3.73 16.78
CA GLN A 117 3.63 -4.75 17.79
C GLN A 117 4.17 -4.26 19.15
N PRO A 118 3.43 -4.50 20.26
CA PRO A 118 3.99 -4.31 21.59
C PRO A 118 5.23 -5.18 21.79
N ILE A 119 6.21 -4.68 22.54
CA ILE A 119 7.46 -5.41 22.83
C ILE A 119 7.19 -6.77 23.48
N SER A 120 6.11 -6.90 24.28
CA SER A 120 5.68 -8.16 24.87
C SER A 120 5.32 -9.23 23.84
N SER A 121 4.83 -8.84 22.66
CA SER A 121 4.45 -9.76 21.59
C SER A 121 5.67 -10.33 20.86
N LEU A 122 6.81 -9.63 20.87
CA LEU A 122 8.08 -10.10 20.29
C LEU A 122 8.67 -11.29 21.06
N MET A 123 8.24 -11.52 22.30
CA MET A 123 8.70 -12.66 23.12
C MET A 123 7.89 -13.93 22.86
N VAL A 124 6.81 -13.85 22.07
CA VAL A 124 5.90 -14.96 21.75
C VAL A 124 6.02 -15.29 20.26
N GLU A 125 7.23 -15.59 19.78
CA GLU A 125 7.51 -15.87 18.36
C GLU A 125 6.90 -17.18 17.80
N ASN A 126 6.04 -17.88 18.57
CA ASN A 126 5.53 -19.21 18.21
C ASN A 126 4.03 -19.29 17.91
N ARG A 127 3.33 -18.16 17.73
CA ARG A 127 2.00 -18.21 17.11
C ARG A 127 2.16 -18.17 15.60
N LYS A 128 2.10 -19.36 14.98
CA LYS A 128 1.68 -19.47 13.58
C LYS A 128 0.28 -18.85 13.51
N ASP A 129 0.20 -17.58 13.12
CA ASP A 129 -1.07 -16.97 12.76
C ASP A 129 -1.57 -17.68 11.50
N GLU A 130 -2.27 -18.81 11.70
CA GLU A 130 -2.93 -19.59 10.64
C GLU A 130 -4.13 -18.85 10.04
N ALA A 131 -4.57 -17.75 10.66
CA ALA A 131 -5.59 -16.89 10.12
C ALA A 131 -4.98 -15.98 9.05
N LYS A 132 -5.12 -16.37 7.78
CA LYS A 132 -5.02 -15.43 6.66
C LYS A 132 -6.13 -14.39 6.82
N ASN A 133 -5.81 -13.24 7.41
CA ASN A 133 -6.71 -12.09 7.42
C ASN A 133 -6.71 -11.47 6.03
N LEU A 134 -7.54 -12.02 5.16
CA LEU A 134 -7.81 -11.44 3.85
C LEU A 134 -8.80 -10.29 4.01
N PHE A 135 -8.68 -9.29 3.15
CA PHE A 135 -9.66 -8.21 3.06
C PHE A 135 -11.02 -8.78 2.64
N SER A 136 -12.09 -8.26 3.25
CA SER A 136 -13.46 -8.49 2.80
C SER A 136 -13.97 -7.28 2.02
N LEU A 137 -14.67 -7.55 0.92
CA LEU A 137 -15.41 -6.51 0.21
C LEU A 137 -16.74 -6.28 0.94
N ILE A 138 -17.03 -5.02 1.25
CA ILE A 138 -18.26 -4.62 1.96
C ILE A 138 -19.12 -3.83 0.97
N SER A 139 -20.41 -4.17 0.89
CA SER A 139 -21.37 -3.45 0.04
C SER A 139 -21.78 -2.12 0.68
N PHE A 140 -22.37 -1.23 -0.12
CA PHE A 140 -22.88 0.05 0.37
C PHE A 140 -23.95 -0.12 1.46
N GLU A 141 -24.84 -1.09 1.29
CA GLU A 141 -25.91 -1.41 2.26
C GLU A 141 -25.32 -1.85 3.60
N ASN A 142 -24.26 -2.66 3.56
CA ASN A 142 -23.55 -3.08 4.77
C ASN A 142 -22.82 -1.91 5.45
N LEU A 143 -22.26 -0.97 4.67
CA LEU A 143 -21.68 0.27 5.21
C LEU A 143 -22.72 1.17 5.89
N LEU A 144 -23.95 1.17 5.39
CA LEU A 144 -25.05 1.96 5.96
C LEU A 144 -25.74 1.29 7.15
N ASN A 145 -25.47 0.01 7.42
CA ASN A 145 -26.11 -0.70 8.52
C ASN A 145 -25.74 -0.05 9.87
N GLY A 146 -26.77 0.43 10.59
CA GLY A 146 -26.60 1.15 11.86
C GLY A 146 -26.18 2.63 11.71
N SER A 147 -26.10 3.15 10.48
CA SER A 147 -25.85 4.57 10.23
C SER A 147 -27.10 5.42 10.50
N THR A 148 -26.90 6.70 10.81
CA THR A 148 -27.96 7.70 10.93
C THR A 148 -27.49 9.03 10.35
N VAL A 149 -28.43 9.86 9.92
CA VAL A 149 -28.10 11.19 9.39
C VAL A 149 -27.85 12.13 10.56
N LEU A 150 -26.63 12.69 10.63
CA LEU A 150 -26.25 13.65 11.67
C LEU A 150 -26.46 15.11 11.24
N SER A 151 -26.40 15.39 9.94
CA SER A 151 -26.56 16.72 9.38
C SER A 151 -27.29 16.59 8.06
N GLU A 152 -28.54 17.02 8.02
CA GLU A 152 -29.32 17.03 6.79
C GLU A 152 -28.75 18.10 5.85
N LEU A 153 -28.51 17.70 4.60
CA LEU A 153 -28.22 18.65 3.54
C LEU A 153 -29.53 19.32 3.13
N GLU A 154 -29.48 20.63 2.86
CA GLU A 154 -30.60 21.31 2.22
C GLU A 154 -30.91 20.58 0.91
N ASP A 155 -32.20 20.41 0.58
CA ASP A 155 -32.69 19.64 -0.58
C ASP A 155 -32.23 18.17 -0.71
N GLY A 156 -31.58 17.59 0.32
CA GLY A 156 -31.10 16.21 0.29
C GLY A 156 -29.81 16.03 -0.50
N GLY A 157 -29.10 17.11 -0.84
CA GLY A 157 -27.82 17.07 -1.55
C GLY A 157 -27.95 17.02 -3.08
N ILE A 158 -29.10 17.40 -3.62
CA ILE A 158 -29.37 17.39 -5.06
C ILE A 158 -28.46 18.41 -5.75
N LYS A 159 -28.35 19.62 -5.20
CA LYS A 159 -27.50 20.67 -5.80
C LYS A 159 -26.03 20.25 -5.87
N GLU A 160 -25.49 19.66 -4.80
CA GLU A 160 -24.11 19.18 -4.75
C GLU A 160 -23.87 18.01 -5.73
N TYR A 161 -24.85 17.11 -5.87
CA TYR A 161 -24.77 16.03 -6.83
C TYR A 161 -24.76 16.55 -8.28
N GLU A 162 -25.64 17.51 -8.61
CA GLU A 162 -25.66 18.14 -9.93
C GLU A 162 -24.32 18.84 -10.22
N GLU A 163 -23.76 19.59 -9.26
CA GLU A 163 -22.44 20.20 -9.41
C GLU A 163 -21.36 19.14 -9.66
N TYR A 164 -21.35 18.04 -8.88
CA TYR A 164 -20.40 16.94 -9.07
C TYR A 164 -20.54 16.30 -10.46
N ALA A 165 -21.76 16.06 -10.93
CA ALA A 165 -22.03 15.42 -12.21
C ALA A 165 -21.55 16.23 -13.42
N THR A 166 -21.41 17.55 -13.27
CA THR A 166 -20.85 18.42 -14.33
C THR A 166 -19.32 18.36 -14.43
N LYS A 167 -18.62 17.82 -13.42
CA LYS A 167 -17.16 17.79 -13.41
C LYS A 167 -16.64 16.88 -14.53
N PRO A 168 -15.71 17.35 -15.37
CA PRO A 168 -15.18 16.54 -16.45
C PRO A 168 -14.49 15.31 -15.89
N THR A 169 -14.65 14.17 -16.56
CA THR A 169 -13.83 12.98 -16.27
C THR A 169 -12.36 13.36 -16.46
N LYS A 170 -11.50 12.96 -15.51
CA LYS A 170 -10.05 13.21 -15.66
C LYS A 170 -9.59 12.60 -16.98
N PRO A 171 -8.90 13.36 -17.86
CA PRO A 171 -8.26 12.78 -19.02
C PRO A 171 -7.18 11.83 -18.51
N PHE A 172 -7.30 10.55 -18.86
CA PHE A 172 -6.29 9.52 -18.60
C PHE A 172 -5.20 9.60 -19.67
#